data_AF-A0A554QF53-F1
#
_entry.id   AF-A0A554QF53-F1
#
_cell.length_a   1.000
_cell.length_b   1.000
_cell.length_c   1.000
_cell.angle_alpha   90.00
_cell.angle_beta   90.00
_cell.angle_gamma   90.00
#
_symmetry.space_group_name_H-M   'P 1'
#
loop_
_entity.id
_entity.type
_entity.pdbx_description
1 polymer ?
#
loop_
_entity_poly.entity_id
_entity_poly.type
_entity_poly.pdbx_seq_one_letter_code
_entity_poly.pdbx_strand_id
1 'polypeptide(L)'
;MLELTRKNSHAASVHVYGETEYRQMRLLVTDDGKAGVALKDDEIVSAFAHKDSAHPRSVQSMLRQATALGGHRLDCFDTVLPKLYSDAGFVPVARLAWNDDYAPDGWDYQQFSRFNGGRPDVVFMAYDPDRVGGMYTPGAGQYVDDYDVGIARAQAYQPGMSKT
;
A
#
# COMPACT_ATOMS: atom_id res chain seq x y z
N MET A 1 3.39 6.77 13.93
CA MET A 1 3.52 5.44 13.30
C MET A 1 3.21 4.31 14.28
N LEU A 2 3.96 4.12 15.37
CA LEU A 2 3.78 2.94 16.26
C LEU A 2 2.37 2.77 16.89
N GLU A 3 1.58 3.83 17.03
CA GLU A 3 0.19 3.76 17.51
C GLU A 3 -0.81 3.19 16.47
N LEU A 4 -0.36 2.91 15.24
CA LEU A 4 -1.12 2.29 14.15
C LEU A 4 -1.90 1.05 14.56
N THR A 5 -1.29 0.22 15.40
CA THR A 5 -1.84 -1.05 15.87
C THR A 5 -2.90 -0.88 16.95
N ARG A 6 -3.07 0.33 17.51
CA ARG A 6 -4.00 0.59 18.60
C ARG A 6 -5.33 1.12 18.05
N LYS A 7 -6.42 0.42 18.39
CA LYS A 7 -7.82 0.80 18.08
C LYS A 7 -8.17 0.83 16.57
N ASN A 8 -7.44 0.13 15.72
CA ASN A 8 -7.80 -0.07 14.31
C ASN A 8 -7.91 -1.57 14.03
N SER A 9 -9.13 -2.06 13.81
CA SER A 9 -9.35 -3.47 13.50
C SER A 9 -8.71 -3.88 12.17
N HIS A 10 -8.38 -2.94 11.28
CA HIS A 10 -7.67 -3.25 10.03
C HIS A 10 -6.15 -3.13 10.14
N ALA A 11 -5.59 -2.91 11.33
CA ALA A 11 -4.16 -2.67 11.49
C ALA A 11 -3.27 -3.82 10.97
N ALA A 12 -3.72 -5.07 11.06
CA ALA A 12 -2.97 -6.22 10.54
C ALA A 12 -2.74 -6.19 9.02
N SER A 13 -3.47 -5.34 8.28
CA SER A 13 -3.28 -5.13 6.84
C SER A 13 -2.20 -4.10 6.49
N VAL A 14 -1.53 -3.52 7.49
CA VAL A 14 -0.46 -2.54 7.32
C VAL A 14 0.74 -2.96 8.15
N HIS A 15 1.88 -3.17 7.50
CA HIS A 15 3.11 -3.47 8.22
C HIS A 15 3.60 -2.26 9.04
N VAL A 16 3.96 -2.52 10.30
CA VAL A 16 4.49 -1.51 11.23
C VAL A 16 5.94 -1.86 11.57
N TYR A 17 6.87 -1.03 11.10
CA TYR A 17 8.30 -1.21 11.32
C TYR A 17 8.74 -0.83 12.74
N GLY A 18 9.93 -1.28 13.13
CA GLY A 18 10.56 -0.86 14.38
C GLY A 18 10.95 0.63 14.37
N GLU A 19 11.17 1.22 15.55
CA GLU A 19 11.57 2.62 15.67
C GLU A 19 12.90 2.92 14.93
N THR A 20 13.88 2.02 15.07
CA THR A 20 15.19 2.16 14.41
C THR A 20 15.07 2.17 12.89
N GLU A 21 14.16 1.36 12.34
CA GLU A 21 13.92 1.30 10.90
C GLU A 21 13.19 2.57 10.43
N TYR A 22 12.15 3.01 11.14
CA TYR A 22 11.46 4.26 10.81
C TYR A 22 12.38 5.48 10.86
N ARG A 23 13.41 5.49 11.73
CA ARG A 23 14.42 6.57 11.78
C ARG A 23 15.27 6.66 10.52
N GLN A 24 15.33 5.60 9.72
CA GLN A 24 16.03 5.56 8.43
C GLN A 24 15.11 5.93 7.26
N MET A 25 13.80 6.05 7.49
CA MET A 25 12.80 6.39 6.49
C MET A 25 12.48 7.88 6.53
N ARG A 26 11.99 8.42 5.40
CA ARG A 26 11.39 9.75 5.40
C ARG A 26 9.92 9.64 5.82
N LEU A 27 9.59 10.25 6.96
CA LEU A 27 8.23 10.24 7.51
C LEU A 27 7.48 11.51 7.10
N LEU A 28 6.28 11.35 6.55
CA LEU A 28 5.31 12.42 6.34
C LEU A 28 4.14 12.16 7.29
N VAL A 29 3.97 13.00 8.30
CA VAL A 29 2.96 12.81 9.34
C VAL A 29 2.25 14.13 9.59
N THR A 30 0.95 14.11 9.81
CA THR A 30 0.21 15.31 10.26
C THR A 30 0.67 15.77 11.63
N ASP A 31 0.50 17.06 11.94
CA ASP A 31 0.88 17.64 13.23
C ASP A 31 0.22 16.93 14.42
N ASP A 32 -1.00 16.40 14.23
CA ASP A 32 -1.72 15.63 15.25
C ASP A 32 -1.25 14.17 15.38
N GLY A 33 -0.32 13.72 14.53
CA GLY A 33 0.20 12.36 14.51
C GLY A 33 -0.77 11.29 13.99
N LYS A 34 -1.96 11.68 13.53
CA LYS A 34 -3.08 10.76 13.27
C LYS A 34 -3.19 10.30 11.81
N ALA A 35 -2.40 10.84 10.91
CA ALA A 35 -2.28 10.35 9.55
C ALA A 35 -0.84 10.49 9.09
N GLY A 36 -0.40 9.61 8.20
CA GLY A 36 0.94 9.70 7.65
C GLY A 36 1.28 8.57 6.71
N VAL A 37 2.49 8.65 6.19
CA VAL A 37 3.11 7.68 5.30
C VAL A 37 4.61 7.71 5.49
N ALA A 38 5.27 6.57 5.34
CA ALA A 38 6.72 6.48 5.34
C ALA A 38 7.22 6.19 3.92
N LEU A 39 8.37 6.77 3.60
CA LEU A 39 9.08 6.51 2.36
C LEU A 39 10.41 5.82 2.71
N LYS A 40 10.54 4.58 2.25
CA LYS A 40 11.74 3.75 2.32
C LYS A 40 12.35 3.69 0.93
N ASP A 41 13.35 4.54 0.68
CA ASP A 41 13.89 4.78 -0.67
C ASP A 41 12.79 5.23 -1.67
N ASP A 42 12.45 4.39 -2.63
CA ASP A 42 11.40 4.61 -3.63
C ASP A 42 10.05 3.97 -3.25
N GLU A 43 9.97 3.33 -2.08
CA GLU A 43 8.81 2.57 -1.63
C GLU A 43 7.97 3.32 -0.62
N ILE A 44 6.68 3.41 -0.92
CA ILE A 44 5.69 3.92 0.01
C ILE A 44 5.27 2.79 0.95
N VAL A 45 5.51 2.97 2.25
CA VAL A 45 5.15 2.01 3.29
C VAL A 45 4.34 2.65 4.42
N SER A 46 3.61 1.82 5.16
CA SER A 46 2.88 2.20 6.37
C SER A 46 1.94 3.42 6.21
N ALA A 47 1.25 3.54 5.06
CA ALA A 47 0.29 4.63 4.84
C ALA A 47 -0.96 4.47 5.72
N PHE A 48 -1.38 5.53 6.41
CA PHE A 48 -2.50 5.47 7.35
C PHE A 48 -3.20 6.79 7.59
N ALA A 49 -4.46 6.68 8.01
CA ALA A 49 -5.21 7.77 8.62
C ALA A 49 -6.20 7.20 9.64
N HIS A 50 -6.15 7.69 10.87
CA HIS A 50 -7.13 7.37 11.88
C HIS A 50 -8.47 8.05 11.57
N LYS A 51 -9.57 7.36 11.89
CA LYS A 51 -10.93 7.90 11.78
C LYS A 51 -11.16 9.21 12.54
N ASP A 52 -10.41 9.42 13.63
CA ASP A 52 -10.50 10.61 14.50
C ASP A 52 -9.43 11.66 14.13
N SER A 53 -8.80 11.55 12.95
CA SER A 53 -7.93 12.57 12.37
C SER A 53 -8.75 13.80 11.99
N ALA A 54 -8.17 14.99 12.13
CA ALA A 54 -8.76 16.21 11.58
C ALA A 54 -8.90 16.18 10.04
N HIS A 55 -8.23 15.22 9.37
CA HIS A 55 -8.18 15.11 7.91
C HIS A 55 -8.51 13.68 7.43
N PRO A 56 -9.77 13.21 7.55
CA PRO A 56 -10.16 11.81 7.26
C PRO A 56 -10.05 11.36 5.79
N ARG A 57 -9.63 12.26 4.88
CA ARG A 57 -9.37 12.00 3.45
C ARG A 57 -7.99 12.48 3.02
N SER A 58 -7.05 12.56 3.96
CA SER A 58 -5.68 12.99 3.69
C SER A 58 -4.85 11.96 2.96
N VAL A 59 -5.24 10.68 2.98
CA VAL A 59 -4.44 9.57 2.42
C VAL A 59 -4.14 9.81 0.94
N GLN A 60 -5.10 10.26 0.12
CA GLN A 60 -4.83 10.58 -1.29
C GLN A 60 -3.80 11.70 -1.44
N SER A 61 -3.93 12.78 -0.66
CA SER A 61 -2.99 13.89 -0.68
C SER A 61 -1.59 13.48 -0.19
N MET A 62 -1.53 12.61 0.84
CA MET A 62 -0.28 12.06 1.36
C MET A 62 0.41 11.16 0.35
N LEU A 63 -0.33 10.30 -0.35
CA LEU A 63 0.20 9.47 -1.42
C LEU A 63 0.75 10.33 -2.56
N ARG A 64 0.01 11.35 -2.99
CA ARG A 64 0.48 12.30 -4.01
C ARG A 64 1.74 13.04 -3.54
N GLN A 65 1.79 13.46 -2.28
CA GLN A 65 2.98 14.08 -1.72
C GLN A 65 4.16 13.11 -1.65
N ALA A 66 3.93 11.85 -1.29
CA ALA A 66 4.98 10.82 -1.26
C ALA A 66 5.51 10.53 -2.67
N THR A 67 4.64 10.48 -3.70
CA THR A 67 5.07 10.34 -5.10
C THR A 67 5.94 11.52 -5.56
N ALA A 68 5.58 12.76 -5.20
CA ALA A 68 6.39 13.94 -5.49
C ALA A 68 7.77 13.92 -4.79
N LEU A 69 7.94 13.07 -3.77
CA LEU A 69 9.17 12.92 -3.01
C LEU A 69 9.97 11.66 -3.39
N GLY A 70 9.56 10.96 -4.46
CA GLY A 70 10.26 9.79 -5.01
C GLY A 70 9.62 8.44 -4.69
N GLY A 71 8.47 8.42 -4.01
CA GLY A 71 7.71 7.19 -3.76
C GLY A 71 7.02 6.68 -5.02
N HIS A 72 7.60 5.69 -5.68
CA HIS A 72 7.14 5.20 -6.98
C HIS A 72 6.61 3.77 -6.96
N ARG A 73 6.70 3.06 -5.83
CA ARG A 73 6.13 1.71 -5.69
C ARG A 73 5.55 1.46 -4.30
N LEU A 74 4.67 0.47 -4.23
CA LEU A 74 4.11 -0.09 -3.00
C LEU A 74 3.57 -1.49 -3.27
N ASP A 75 3.33 -2.25 -2.21
CA ASP A 75 2.51 -3.44 -2.23
C ASP A 75 1.43 -3.37 -1.15
N CYS A 76 0.32 -4.06 -1.38
CA CYS A 76 -0.76 -4.12 -0.41
C CYS A 76 -1.66 -5.34 -0.61
N PHE A 77 -2.34 -5.78 0.44
CA PHE A 77 -3.41 -6.74 0.32
C PHE A 77 -4.56 -6.21 -0.57
N ASP A 78 -5.11 -7.09 -1.42
CA ASP A 78 -6.23 -6.83 -2.32
C ASP A 78 -7.55 -6.61 -1.56
N THR A 79 -7.61 -5.49 -0.85
CA THR A 79 -8.72 -5.07 -0.02
C THR A 79 -9.33 -3.78 -0.59
N VAL A 80 -9.54 -2.75 0.24
CA VAL A 80 -9.90 -1.40 -0.25
C VAL A 80 -8.68 -0.61 -0.72
N LEU A 81 -7.48 -1.04 -0.37
CA LEU A 81 -6.24 -0.29 -0.57
C LEU A 81 -5.90 -0.08 -2.05
N PRO A 82 -5.96 -1.10 -2.95
CA PRO A 82 -5.61 -0.89 -4.36
C PRO A 82 -6.48 0.17 -5.05
N LYS A 83 -7.74 0.32 -4.61
CA LYS A 83 -8.63 1.38 -5.09
C LYS A 83 -8.15 2.77 -4.71
N LEU A 84 -7.70 2.95 -3.47
CA LEU A 84 -7.15 4.23 -2.98
C LEU A 84 -5.84 4.57 -3.70
N TYR A 85 -4.98 3.58 -3.91
CA TYR A 85 -3.71 3.76 -4.60
C TYR A 85 -3.90 4.03 -6.10
N SER A 86 -4.86 3.37 -6.75
CA SER A 86 -5.18 3.61 -8.16
C SER A 86 -5.66 5.04 -8.41
N ASP A 87 -6.46 5.62 -7.51
CA ASP A 87 -6.85 7.03 -7.59
C ASP A 87 -5.65 7.98 -7.49
N ALA A 88 -4.62 7.59 -6.72
CA ALA A 88 -3.36 8.33 -6.61
C ALA A 88 -2.40 8.12 -7.79
N GLY A 89 -2.74 7.27 -8.76
CA GLY A 89 -1.93 7.00 -9.95
C GLY A 89 -1.09 5.72 -9.89
N PHE A 90 -1.28 4.87 -8.89
CA PHE A 90 -0.62 3.56 -8.85
C PHE A 90 -1.35 2.54 -9.73
N VAL A 91 -0.61 1.81 -10.55
CA VAL A 91 -1.16 0.72 -11.37
C VAL A 91 -0.72 -0.64 -10.83
N PRO A 92 -1.60 -1.66 -10.79
CA PRO A 92 -1.20 -3.03 -10.49
C PRO A 92 -0.23 -3.55 -11.56
N VAL A 93 0.94 -4.01 -11.15
CA VAL A 93 1.98 -4.55 -12.04
C VAL A 93 2.22 -6.04 -11.82
N ALA A 94 1.96 -6.54 -10.62
CA ALA A 94 2.05 -7.94 -10.28
C ALA A 94 1.09 -8.28 -9.13
N ARG A 95 0.82 -9.58 -8.96
CA ARG A 95 -0.05 -10.13 -7.93
C ARG A 95 0.55 -11.43 -7.40
N LEU A 96 0.55 -11.61 -6.09
CA LEU A 96 0.97 -12.86 -5.46
C LEU A 96 -0.22 -13.44 -4.67
N ALA A 97 -0.52 -14.71 -4.92
CA ALA A 97 -1.59 -15.40 -4.21
C ALA A 97 -1.33 -15.41 -2.70
N TRP A 98 -2.39 -15.27 -1.89
CA TRP A 98 -2.27 -15.41 -0.43
C TRP A 98 -1.61 -16.74 -0.04
N ASN A 99 -0.73 -16.69 0.95
CA ASN A 99 -0.14 -17.85 1.60
C ASN A 99 -0.33 -17.75 3.12
N ASP A 100 -1.02 -18.73 3.71
CA ASP A 100 -1.31 -18.77 5.15
C ASP A 100 -0.04 -18.84 6.01
N ASP A 101 1.08 -19.36 5.50
CA ASP A 101 2.36 -19.42 6.22
C ASP A 101 2.97 -18.03 6.47
N TYR A 102 2.53 -17.02 5.70
CA TYR A 102 2.97 -15.64 5.80
C TYR A 102 1.86 -14.69 6.27
N ALA A 103 0.77 -15.24 6.82
CA ALA A 103 -0.31 -14.44 7.37
C ALA A 103 0.22 -13.52 8.50
N PRO A 104 -0.10 -12.20 8.49
CA PRO A 104 0.34 -11.31 9.56
C PRO A 104 -0.17 -11.75 10.93
N ASP A 105 0.63 -11.49 11.97
CA ASP A 105 0.22 -11.74 13.35
C ASP A 105 -1.11 -11.05 13.67
N GLY A 106 -2.06 -11.82 14.21
CA GLY A 106 -3.39 -11.31 14.57
C GLY A 106 -4.35 -11.09 13.39
N TRP A 107 -4.08 -11.68 12.22
CA TRP A 107 -4.98 -11.61 11.06
C TRP A 107 -6.37 -12.21 11.36
N ASP A 108 -7.41 -11.38 11.20
CA ASP A 108 -8.81 -11.79 11.39
C ASP A 108 -9.46 -12.17 10.04
N TYR A 109 -9.43 -13.46 9.71
CA TYR A 109 -10.05 -14.00 8.49
C TYR A 109 -11.53 -13.66 8.36
N GLN A 110 -12.26 -13.56 9.48
CA GLN A 110 -13.69 -13.24 9.46
C GLN A 110 -13.90 -11.77 9.09
N GLN A 111 -13.09 -10.88 9.67
CA GLN A 111 -13.14 -9.45 9.37
C GLN A 111 -12.79 -9.17 7.90
N PHE A 112 -11.83 -9.89 7.33
CA PHE A 112 -11.43 -9.75 5.93
C PHE A 112 -12.20 -10.68 4.99
N SER A 113 -13.21 -11.43 5.45
CA SER A 113 -13.95 -12.45 4.68
C SER A 113 -14.48 -11.98 3.33
N ARG A 114 -14.84 -10.70 3.22
CA ARG A 114 -15.29 -10.06 1.96
C ARG A 114 -14.21 -9.98 0.87
N PHE A 115 -12.94 -10.18 1.23
CA PHE A 115 -11.79 -10.16 0.32
C PHE A 115 -11.22 -11.58 0.24
N ASN A 116 -11.59 -12.29 -0.82
CA ASN A 116 -11.15 -13.67 -1.07
C ASN A 116 -11.29 -14.60 0.16
N GLY A 117 -12.45 -14.57 0.84
CA GLY A 117 -12.69 -15.42 2.01
C GLY A 117 -11.76 -15.15 3.20
N GLY A 118 -11.20 -13.94 3.30
CA GLY A 118 -10.26 -13.57 4.36
C GLY A 118 -8.80 -13.78 3.97
N ARG A 119 -8.53 -14.12 2.70
CA ARG A 119 -7.20 -14.42 2.15
C ARG A 119 -6.90 -13.53 0.93
N PRO A 120 -6.91 -12.19 1.07
CA PRO A 120 -6.65 -11.31 -0.06
C PRO A 120 -5.23 -11.49 -0.58
N ASP A 121 -5.06 -11.59 -1.89
CA ASP A 121 -3.74 -11.62 -2.52
C ASP A 121 -2.93 -10.35 -2.19
N VAL A 122 -1.62 -10.41 -2.36
CA VAL A 122 -0.77 -9.22 -2.38
C VAL A 122 -0.75 -8.65 -3.79
N VAL A 123 -0.99 -7.35 -3.91
CA VAL A 123 -0.93 -6.59 -5.18
C VAL A 123 0.26 -5.66 -5.11
N PHE A 124 1.18 -5.82 -6.06
CA PHE A 124 2.31 -4.92 -6.24
C PHE A 124 1.89 -3.83 -7.23
N MET A 125 2.16 -2.58 -6.88
CA MET A 125 1.75 -1.44 -7.69
C MET A 125 2.92 -0.47 -7.90
N ALA A 126 2.93 0.16 -9.08
CA ALA A 126 3.91 1.17 -9.44
C ALA A 126 3.22 2.47 -9.86
N TYR A 127 3.87 3.60 -9.61
CA TYR A 127 3.32 4.92 -9.90
C TYR A 127 3.39 5.22 -11.40
N ASP A 128 2.28 5.68 -11.96
CA ASP A 128 2.18 6.20 -13.32
C ASP A 128 1.45 7.56 -13.31
N PRO A 129 2.13 8.68 -13.62
CA PRO A 129 1.52 10.00 -13.59
C PRO A 129 0.36 10.16 -14.58
N ASP A 130 0.34 9.41 -15.69
CA ASP A 130 -0.75 9.42 -16.68
C ASP A 130 -2.00 8.67 -16.20
N ARG A 131 -1.90 7.98 -15.05
CA ARG A 131 -2.95 7.14 -14.48
C ARG A 131 -3.57 7.72 -13.21
N VAL A 132 -3.20 8.95 -12.83
CA VAL A 132 -3.81 9.67 -11.72
C VAL A 132 -5.32 9.82 -11.93
N GLY A 133 -6.12 9.56 -10.88
CA GLY A 133 -7.58 9.45 -10.98
C GLY A 133 -8.06 8.13 -11.60
N GLY A 134 -7.16 7.14 -11.72
CA GLY A 134 -7.45 5.82 -12.25
C GLY A 134 -8.37 5.00 -11.36
N MET A 135 -9.03 4.01 -11.96
CA MET A 135 -9.86 3.05 -11.25
C MET A 135 -9.16 1.71 -11.14
N TYR A 136 -9.26 1.09 -9.97
CA TYR A 136 -8.80 -0.26 -9.75
C TYR A 136 -9.79 -1.28 -10.36
N THR A 137 -9.25 -2.28 -11.06
CA THR A 137 -10.02 -3.45 -11.51
C THR A 137 -9.71 -4.61 -10.57
N PRO A 138 -10.69 -5.18 -9.84
CA PRO A 138 -10.47 -6.33 -8.98
C PRO A 138 -9.81 -7.49 -9.74
N GLY A 139 -8.81 -8.13 -9.15
CA GLY A 139 -8.04 -9.19 -9.81
C GLY A 139 -6.97 -8.71 -10.81
N ALA A 140 -6.78 -7.40 -10.98
CA ALA A 140 -5.71 -6.88 -11.84
C ALA A 140 -4.30 -7.21 -11.32
N GLY A 141 -3.33 -7.19 -12.23
CA GLY A 141 -1.95 -7.63 -12.00
C GLY A 141 -1.72 -9.07 -12.47
N GLN A 142 -0.58 -9.33 -13.12
CA GLN A 142 -0.19 -10.69 -13.49
C GLN A 142 0.24 -11.46 -12.24
N TYR A 143 -0.20 -12.71 -12.11
CA TYR A 143 0.29 -13.57 -11.04
C TYR A 143 1.79 -13.83 -11.18
N VAL A 144 2.47 -13.79 -10.04
CA VAL A 144 3.88 -14.16 -9.89
C VAL A 144 4.00 -15.26 -8.84
N ASP A 145 5.05 -16.07 -8.93
CA ASP A 145 5.24 -17.24 -8.09
C ASP A 145 5.85 -16.92 -6.72
N ASP A 146 6.53 -15.77 -6.60
CA ASP A 146 7.19 -15.33 -5.37
C ASP A 146 7.15 -13.81 -5.18
N TYR A 147 7.39 -13.39 -3.94
CA TYR A 147 7.32 -11.99 -3.51
C TYR A 147 8.40 -11.12 -4.16
N ASP A 148 9.62 -11.64 -4.31
CA ASP A 148 10.75 -10.90 -4.87
C ASP A 148 10.54 -10.58 -6.35
N VAL A 149 9.90 -11.47 -7.11
CA VAL A 149 9.46 -11.22 -8.48
C VAL A 149 8.43 -10.10 -8.50
N GLY A 150 7.50 -10.06 -7.54
CA GLY A 150 6.53 -8.97 -7.41
C GLY A 150 7.20 -7.60 -7.19
N ILE A 151 8.18 -7.55 -6.28
CA ILE A 151 8.99 -6.36 -6.04
C ILE A 151 9.78 -5.95 -7.29
N ALA A 152 10.45 -6.90 -7.94
CA ALA A 152 11.22 -6.64 -9.16
C ALA A 152 10.34 -6.08 -10.28
N ARG A 153 9.09 -6.55 -10.42
CA ARG A 153 8.13 -6.00 -11.39
C ARG A 153 7.75 -4.56 -11.08
N ALA A 154 7.57 -4.20 -9.81
CA ALA A 154 7.30 -2.83 -9.40
C ALA A 154 8.49 -1.90 -9.61
N GLN A 155 9.70 -2.37 -9.31
CA GLN A 155 10.94 -1.61 -9.55
C GLN A 155 11.23 -1.40 -11.03
N ALA A 156 10.96 -2.40 -11.87
CA ALA A 156 11.21 -2.34 -13.30
C ALA A 156 10.14 -1.57 -14.09
N TYR A 157 9.03 -1.17 -13.46
CA TYR A 157 7.94 -0.49 -14.15
C TYR A 157 8.39 0.89 -14.66
N GLN A 158 8.15 1.14 -15.95
CA GLN A 158 8.41 2.43 -16.59
C GLN A 158 7.10 2.99 -17.15
N PRO A 159 6.61 4.13 -16.61
CA PRO A 159 5.44 4.81 -17.15
C PRO A 159 5.58 5.10 -18.64
N GLY A 160 4.52 4.83 -19.42
CA GLY A 160 4.47 5.17 -20.84
C GLY A 160 5.03 4.13 -21.84
N MET A 161 5.65 3.03 -21.39
CA MET A 161 6.11 1.96 -22.30
C MET A 161 4.97 1.11 -22.90
N SER A 162 3.74 1.23 -22.40
CA SER A 162 2.58 0.47 -22.89
C SER A 162 1.91 1.08 -24.14
N LYS A 163 2.54 2.07 -24.80
CA LYS A 163 2.04 2.76 -26.01
C LYS A 163 2.61 2.23 -27.35
N THR A 164 3.06 0.96 -27.41
CA THR A 164 3.54 0.37 -28.68
C THR A 164 2.65 -0.77 -29.12
#